data_AF-A0A383CB59-F1
#
_entry.id   AF-A0A383CB59-F1
#
_cell.length_a   1.000
_cell.length_b   1.000
_cell.length_c   1.000
_cell.angle_alpha   90.00
_cell.angle_beta   90.00
_cell.angle_gamma   90.00
#
_symmetry.space_group_name_H-M   'P 1'
#
loop_
_entity.id
_entity.type
_entity.pdbx_description
1 polymer ?
#
loop_
_entity_poly.entity_id
_entity_poly.type
_entity_poly.pdbx_seq_one_letter_code
_entity_poly.pdbx_strand_id
1 'polypeptide(L)' 'MAVRTGEQFLEGVRDGREVWLEGERVADVTTHPKTARMAKTLAGIYDLQHA' A
#
# COMPACT_ATOMS: atom_id res chain seq x y z
N MET A 1 15.04 13.58 6.63
CA MET A 1 13.87 12.68 6.50
C MET A 1 14.38 11.46 5.76
N ALA A 2 14.40 10.28 6.40
CA ALA A 2 14.83 9.07 5.72
C ALA A 2 13.74 8.63 4.72
N VAL A 3 14.15 8.05 3.60
CA VAL A 3 13.23 7.39 2.69
C VAL A 3 12.54 6.24 3.42
N ARG A 4 11.30 5.91 3.05
CA ARG A 4 10.53 4.80 3.62
C ARG A 4 10.90 3.50 2.91
N THR A 5 11.00 2.40 3.66
CA THR A 5 11.06 1.05 3.07
C THR A 5 9.70 0.66 2.48
N GLY A 6 9.66 -0.41 1.68
CA GLY A 6 8.42 -0.97 1.17
C GLY A 6 7.46 -1.40 2.30
N GLU A 7 8.00 -1.98 3.37
CA GLU A 7 7.23 -2.32 4.57
C GLU A 7 6.60 -1.08 5.22
N GLN A 8 7.40 -0.04 5.46
CA GLN A 8 6.92 1.22 6.04
C GLN A 8 5.89 1.92 5.14
N PHE A 9 6.01 1.77 3.83
CA PHE A 9 4.99 2.24 2.90
C PHE A 9 3.67 1.47 3.06
N LEU A 10 3.73 0.13 3.14
CA LEU A 10 2.54 -0.71 3.30
C LEU A 10 1.84 -0.46 4.64
N GLU A 11 2.59 -0.27 5.73
CA GLU A 11 2.03 0.14 7.01
C GLU A 11 1.41 1.54 6.92
N GLY A 12 2.10 2.48 6.27
CA GLY A 12 1.63 3.86 6.11
C GLY A 12 0.33 3.99 5.30
N VAL A 13 -0.01 3.01 4.45
CA VAL A 13 -1.30 2.99 3.73
C VAL A 13 -2.43 2.32 4.50
N ARG A 14 -2.16 1.70 5.65
CA ARG A 14 -3.16 1.16 6.60
C ARG A 14 -3.55 2.22 7.64
N ASP A 15 -3.88 3.41 7.17
CA ASP A 15 -4.17 4.61 7.97
C ASP A 15 -5.67 4.80 8.28
N GLY A 16 -6.51 3.80 8.00
CA GLY A 16 -7.96 3.90 8.16
C GLY A 16 -8.67 4.68 7.04
N ARG A 17 -7.98 4.94 5.92
CA ARG A 17 -8.59 5.56 4.73
C ARG A 17 -9.88 4.88 4.30
N GLU A 18 -10.80 5.71 3.83
CA GLU A 18 -12.02 5.23 3.21
C GLU A 18 -11.82 5.10 1.70
N VAL A 19 -11.76 3.85 1.24
CA VAL A 19 -11.57 3.52 -0.18
C VAL A 19 -12.78 2.73 -0.65
N TRP A 20 -13.36 3.16 -1.76
CA TRP A 20 -14.50 2.51 -2.40
C TRP A 20 -14.07 2.01 -3.78
N LEU A 21 -14.44 0.77 -4.11
CA LEU A 21 -14.16 0.15 -5.40
C LEU A 21 -15.40 -0.63 -5.84
N GLU A 22 -15.93 -0.29 -7.02
CA GLU A 22 -17.10 -0.96 -7.61
C GLU A 22 -18.34 -1.02 -6.67
N GLY A 23 -18.50 0.01 -5.85
CA GLY A 23 -19.62 0.11 -4.89
C GLY A 23 -19.38 -0.57 -3.54
N GLU A 24 -18.24 -1.24 -3.36
CA GLU A 24 -17.86 -1.89 -2.11
C GLU A 24 -16.78 -1.09 -1.37
N ARG A 25 -16.87 -1.03 -0.04
CA ARG A 25 -15.83 -0.44 0.79
C ARG A 25 -14.66 -1.42 0.95
N VAL A 26 -13.48 -0.98 0.56
CA VAL A 26 -12.23 -1.73 0.74
C VAL A 26 -11.73 -1.51 2.17
N ALA A 27 -11.77 -2.55 2.99
CA ALA A 27 -11.31 -2.50 4.38
C ALA A 27 -9.77 -2.38 4.50
N ASP A 28 -9.03 -3.00 3.58
CA ASP A 28 -7.57 -2.93 3.55
C ASP A 28 -7.05 -3.01 2.10
N VAL A 29 -6.44 -1.92 1.65
CA VAL A 29 -5.90 -1.79 0.29
C VAL A 29 -4.67 -2.67 0.04
N THR A 30 -3.98 -3.11 1.11
CA THR A 30 -2.78 -3.95 1.02
C THR A 30 -3.11 -5.44 0.81
N THR A 31 -4.33 -5.85 1.15
CA THR A 31 -4.78 -7.24 1.07
C THR A 31 -5.93 -7.48 0.09
N HIS A 32 -6.70 -6.43 -0.26
CA HIS A 32 -7.82 -6.57 -1.17
C HIS A 32 -7.39 -7.07 -2.57
N PRO A 33 -8.05 -8.08 -3.16
CA PRO A 33 -7.59 -8.75 -4.39
C PRO A 33 -7.32 -7.82 -5.57
N LYS A 34 -8.11 -6.74 -5.70
CA LYS A 34 -8.00 -5.77 -6.80
C LYS A 34 -6.94 -4.67 -6.58
N THR A 35 -6.42 -4.50 -5.35
CA THR A 35 -5.49 -3.40 -5.01
C THR A 35 -4.15 -3.90 -4.47
N ALA A 36 -4.12 -5.06 -3.83
CA ALA A 36 -2.93 -5.61 -3.16
C ALA A 36 -1.72 -5.75 -4.09
N ARG A 37 -1.94 -6.16 -5.36
CA ARG A 37 -0.85 -6.27 -6.35
C ARG A 37 -0.19 -4.91 -6.60
N MET A 38 -0.98 -3.86 -6.76
CA MET A 38 -0.45 -2.51 -6.98
C MET A 38 0.28 -2.00 -5.73
N ALA A 39 -0.28 -2.22 -4.55
CA ALA A 39 0.35 -1.85 -3.29
C ALA A 39 1.75 -2.48 -3.13
N LYS A 40 1.88 -3.77 -3.47
CA LYS A 40 3.18 -4.48 -3.47
C LYS A 40 4.15 -3.97 -4.52
N THR A 41 3.68 -3.64 -5.72
CA THR A 41 4.54 -3.03 -6.75
C THR A 41 5.11 -1.70 -6.28
N LEU A 42 4.30 -0.85 -5.64
CA LEU A 42 4.76 0.42 -5.09
C LEU A 42 5.74 0.20 -3.94
N ALA A 43 5.47 -0.74 -3.04
CA ALA A 43 6.40 -1.12 -1.98
C ALA A 43 7.79 -1.50 -2.53
N GLY A 44 7.85 -2.26 -3.63
CA GLY A 44 9.11 -2.59 -4.29
C GLY A 44 9.88 -1.35 -4.79
N ILE A 45 9.20 -0.28 -5.23
CA ILE A 45 9.87 0.97 -5.62
C ILE A 45 10.50 1.66 -4.41
N TYR A 46 9.83 1.61 -3.24
CA TYR A 46 10.41 2.11 -1.99
C TYR A 46 11.63 1.28 -1.59
N ASP A 47 11.57 -0.04 -1.69
CA ASP A 47 12.71 -0.92 -1.39
C ASP A 47 13.93 -0.62 -2.27
N LEU A 48 13.74 -0.24 -3.54
CA LEU A 48 14.85 0.17 -4.43
C LEU A 48 15.62 1.41 -3.94
N GLN A 49 14.96 2.28 -3.17
CA GLN A 49 15.59 3.49 -2.62
C GLN A 49 16.40 3.21 -1.34
N HIS A 50 16.28 1.98 -0.81
CA HIS A 50 17.03 1.49 0.34
C HIS A 50 18.15 0.51 -0.04
N ALA A 51 18.38 0.33 -1.35
CA ALA A 51 19.46 -0.50 -1.89
C ALA A 51 20.82 0.19 -1.85
#